data_AF-A0A1M3CZ04-F1
#
_entry.id   AF-A0A1M3CZ04-F1
#
_cell.length_a   1.000
_cell.length_b   1.000
_cell.length_c   1.000
_cell.angle_alpha   90.00
_cell.angle_beta   90.00
_cell.angle_gamma   90.00
#
_symmetry.space_group_name_H-M   'P 1'
#
loop_
_entity.id
_entity.type
_entity.pdbx_description
1 polymer ?
#
loop_
_entity_poly.entity_id
_entity_poly.type
_entity_poly.pdbx_seq_one_letter_code
_entity_poly.pdbx_strand_id
1 'polypeptide(L)'
;MALGQTNISIATVWEELGVYSTHSLGVLIAKAKVGGVGWTYIDEYGHTITIPQMAFFIYETRGANGNRYDGVLIPGAEPHWNMWSRYIPAEWVIISGALILRLKRNALNLNGGYDYRLHDFRLYNHLASRPTLFSENSYINLNGNMTVSWSMFMYEMALPSQITHILAKVVLGGSITQTRLIPLSEITHYTGMPPEIPVQYSVNFSNVVSSSGSIQLFGSNQYGQELCTLTNIYETKGFSIQTIPTVASLQRIVTAPRDQNVALNASITIPAGSSATIDVAVGVSSIGGYTITIEGVSPNYPDCSFDIYLVHSGQADKKITGTPHLMMLSSSGRTSTYYVSSVALNAPTAAGDTLSFDIRNLSY
;
A
#
# COMPACT_ATOMS: atom_id res chain seq x y z
N MET A 1 14.42 21.53 29.12
CA MET A 1 15.84 21.68 28.78
C MET A 1 15.91 22.08 27.31
N ALA A 2 16.22 23.33 27.02
CA ALA A 2 16.26 23.86 25.66
C ALA A 2 17.49 23.29 24.95
N LEU A 3 17.29 22.46 23.92
CA LEU A 3 18.38 22.00 23.06
C LEU A 3 18.81 23.20 22.21
N GLY A 4 19.96 23.79 22.54
CA GLY A 4 20.62 24.80 21.73
C GLY A 4 20.88 24.26 20.32
N GLN A 5 20.82 25.15 19.32
CA GLN A 5 20.96 24.79 17.91
C GLN A 5 22.26 24.00 17.65
N THR A 6 22.12 22.80 17.10
CA THR A 6 23.17 21.82 16.78
C THR A 6 23.07 21.41 15.32
N ASN A 7 23.07 22.41 14.42
CA ASN A 7 23.20 22.12 12.98
C ASN A 7 24.64 21.69 12.75
N ILE A 8 24.86 20.46 12.30
CA ILE A 8 26.19 19.96 11.96
C ILE A 8 26.17 19.68 10.46
N SER A 9 27.01 20.38 9.70
CA SER A 9 27.22 20.07 8.29
C SER A 9 28.01 18.78 8.18
N ILE A 10 27.66 17.90 7.23
CA ILE A 10 28.49 16.71 6.99
C ILE A 10 29.91 17.08 6.51
N ALA A 11 30.08 18.27 5.93
CA ALA A 11 31.40 18.78 5.56
C ALA A 11 32.27 19.06 6.81
N THR A 12 31.67 19.59 7.88
CA THR A 12 32.35 19.78 9.18
C THR A 12 32.71 18.43 9.80
N VAL A 13 31.87 17.42 9.60
CA VAL A 13 32.18 16.05 10.01
C VAL A 13 33.39 15.50 9.28
N TRP A 14 33.51 15.76 7.98
CA TRP A 14 34.63 15.31 7.18
C TRP A 14 35.95 15.98 7.56
N GLU A 15 35.94 17.28 7.85
CA GLU A 15 37.09 18.01 8.41
C GLU A 15 37.52 17.44 9.79
N GLU A 16 36.57 16.94 10.59
CA GLU A 16 36.85 16.27 11.88
C GLU A 16 37.21 14.78 11.77
N LEU A 17 37.05 14.12 10.62
CA LEU A 17 37.44 12.71 10.44
C LEU A 17 38.96 12.46 10.59
N GLY A 18 39.77 13.51 10.69
CA GLY A 18 41.18 13.44 11.08
C GLY A 18 41.42 13.27 12.59
N VAL A 19 40.42 13.48 13.44
CA VAL A 19 40.50 13.27 14.90
C VAL A 19 39.20 12.61 15.38
N TYR A 20 39.28 11.30 15.62
CA TYR A 20 38.14 10.47 16.04
C TYR A 20 37.54 10.91 17.38
N SER A 21 36.52 11.78 17.33
CA SER A 21 35.51 11.84 18.36
C SER A 21 34.26 11.10 17.83
N THR A 22 33.92 9.98 18.45
CA THR A 22 32.82 9.07 18.05
C THR A 22 31.42 9.67 18.20
N HIS A 23 31.30 11.01 18.26
CA HIS A 23 30.09 11.74 18.66
C HIS A 23 29.50 12.59 17.53
N SER A 24 30.08 12.56 16.33
CA SER A 24 29.59 13.37 15.22
C SER A 24 28.38 12.73 14.52
N LEU A 25 27.23 13.41 14.62
CA LEU A 25 25.93 12.95 14.13
C LEU A 25 25.91 12.65 12.62
N GLY A 26 26.77 13.29 11.83
CA GLY A 26 26.82 13.08 10.37
C GLY A 26 27.45 11.77 9.98
N VAL A 27 28.48 11.34 10.71
CA VAL A 27 29.05 9.99 10.52
C VAL A 27 27.97 8.96 10.83
N LEU A 28 27.21 9.15 11.91
CA LEU A 28 26.15 8.20 12.30
C LEU A 28 25.03 8.12 11.26
N ILE A 29 24.66 9.24 10.65
CA ILE A 29 23.62 9.30 9.62
C ILE A 29 24.10 8.62 8.32
N ALA A 30 25.36 8.81 7.94
CA ALA A 30 25.88 8.29 6.69
C ALA A 30 26.39 6.84 6.77
N LYS A 31 26.67 6.33 7.98
CA LYS A 31 27.24 4.99 8.17
C LYS A 31 26.27 3.88 7.79
N ALA A 32 26.80 2.86 7.13
CA ALA A 32 26.08 1.65 6.81
C ALA A 32 26.05 0.66 7.97
N LYS A 33 24.87 0.12 8.21
CA LYS A 33 24.63 -1.09 9.00
C LYS A 33 24.94 -2.34 8.18
N VAL A 34 24.59 -2.36 6.89
CA VAL A 34 24.79 -3.47 5.93
C VAL A 34 25.21 -2.92 4.57
N GLY A 35 26.00 -3.69 3.81
CA GLY A 35 26.26 -3.49 2.36
C GLY A 35 27.22 -2.35 1.99
N GLY A 36 27.31 -1.29 2.77
CA GLY A 36 28.03 -0.05 2.41
C GLY A 36 29.51 -0.17 2.00
N VAL A 37 30.05 0.92 1.46
CA VAL A 37 31.44 0.96 0.96
C VAL A 37 32.34 1.73 1.93
N GLY A 38 33.41 1.10 2.38
CA GLY A 38 34.48 1.72 3.16
C GLY A 38 35.73 1.90 2.30
N TRP A 39 36.62 2.82 2.71
CA TRP A 39 37.83 3.15 1.95
C TRP A 39 38.97 3.47 2.91
N THR A 40 40.19 3.14 2.50
CA THR A 40 41.41 3.49 3.22
C THR A 40 42.30 4.32 2.29
N TYR A 41 42.82 5.44 2.79
CA TYR A 41 43.81 6.25 2.06
C TYR A 41 44.95 6.67 2.98
N ILE A 42 46.07 7.10 2.40
CA ILE A 42 47.22 7.64 3.12
C ILE A 42 47.22 9.16 2.92
N ASP A 43 47.24 9.93 4.01
CA ASP A 43 47.26 11.39 3.94
C ASP A 43 48.63 11.95 3.51
N GLU A 44 48.71 13.28 3.36
CA GLU A 44 49.95 13.98 2.98
C GLU A 44 51.08 13.86 4.02
N TYR A 45 50.79 13.37 5.22
CA TYR A 45 51.73 13.14 6.32
C TYR A 45 52.10 11.66 6.49
N GLY A 46 51.58 10.76 5.65
CA GLY A 46 51.84 9.33 5.70
C GLY A 46 50.96 8.54 6.65
N HIS A 47 49.91 9.12 7.23
CA HIS A 47 48.97 8.41 8.10
C HIS A 47 47.95 7.64 7.27
N THR A 48 47.70 6.38 7.67
CA THR A 48 46.61 5.59 7.10
C THR A 48 45.28 5.99 7.74
N ILE A 49 44.39 6.58 6.95
CA ILE A 49 43.04 6.97 7.35
C ILE A 49 42.05 5.96 6.78
N THR A 50 41.27 5.32 7.66
CA THR A 50 40.20 4.39 7.28
C THR A 50 38.84 5.03 7.51
N ILE A 51 38.08 5.19 6.43
CA ILE A 51 36.71 5.67 6.42
C ILE A 51 35.78 4.46 6.65
N PRO A 52 34.85 4.53 7.62
CA PRO A 52 33.92 3.43 7.89
C PRO A 52 33.01 3.18 6.67
N GLN A 53 32.40 2.00 6.62
CA GLN A 53 31.43 1.66 5.57
C GLN A 53 30.28 2.67 5.57
N MET A 54 30.12 3.39 4.46
CA MET A 54 29.06 4.38 4.26
C MET A 54 27.88 3.78 3.50
N ALA A 55 26.68 4.18 3.86
CA ALA A 55 25.44 3.82 3.17
C ALA A 55 25.12 4.74 1.99
N PHE A 56 25.77 5.91 1.88
CA PHE A 56 25.49 6.91 0.85
C PHE A 56 26.75 7.31 0.07
N PHE A 57 26.58 7.64 -1.21
CA PHE A 57 27.62 8.26 -2.05
C PHE A 57 27.74 9.75 -1.72
N ILE A 58 28.61 10.09 -0.76
CA ILE A 58 28.81 11.47 -0.30
C ILE A 58 29.77 12.20 -1.25
N TYR A 59 29.41 13.43 -1.65
CA TYR A 59 30.13 14.35 -2.55
C TYR A 59 31.65 14.48 -2.33
N GLU A 60 32.14 14.21 -1.12
CA GLU A 60 33.53 14.37 -0.72
C GLU A 60 34.43 13.17 -1.07
N THR A 61 33.86 12.09 -1.65
CA THR A 61 34.64 11.05 -2.33
C THR A 61 35.12 11.57 -3.69
N ARG A 62 36.31 12.20 -3.74
CA ARG A 62 36.95 12.62 -5.00
C ARG A 62 37.14 11.42 -5.94
N GLY A 63 36.20 11.19 -6.85
CA GLY A 63 36.43 10.39 -8.06
C GLY A 63 36.98 11.29 -9.16
N ALA A 64 38.01 10.83 -9.87
CA ALA A 64 38.75 11.59 -10.89
C ALA A 64 37.93 12.10 -12.10
N ASN A 65 36.61 11.87 -12.15
CA ASN A 65 35.79 12.00 -13.35
C ASN A 65 34.64 13.04 -13.25
N GLY A 66 34.64 13.94 -12.27
CA GLY A 66 33.74 15.11 -12.29
C GLY A 66 32.23 14.84 -12.13
N ASN A 67 31.82 13.65 -11.72
CA ASN A 67 30.42 13.33 -11.43
C ASN A 67 30.01 13.86 -10.05
N ARG A 68 28.89 14.59 -9.96
CA ARG A 68 28.30 15.02 -8.68
C ARG A 68 27.74 13.82 -7.94
N TYR A 69 28.33 13.43 -6.81
CA TYR A 69 27.73 12.44 -5.93
C TYR A 69 26.63 13.13 -5.09
N ASP A 70 25.38 12.76 -5.34
CA ASP A 70 24.21 13.45 -4.80
C ASP A 70 23.78 13.00 -3.39
N GLY A 71 24.66 12.30 -2.66
CA GLY A 71 24.32 11.74 -1.34
C GLY A 71 23.31 10.61 -1.45
N VAL A 72 23.28 9.93 -2.59
CA VAL A 72 22.34 8.86 -2.92
C VAL A 72 22.72 7.58 -2.17
N LEU A 73 21.73 6.85 -1.69
CA LEU A 73 21.92 5.56 -1.05
C LEU A 73 22.64 4.59 -2.00
N ILE A 74 23.69 3.94 -1.52
CA ILE A 74 24.42 2.91 -2.23
C ILE A 74 23.51 1.69 -2.42
N PRO A 75 23.40 1.13 -3.64
CA PRO A 75 22.60 -0.07 -3.86
C PRO A 75 22.96 -1.21 -2.90
N GLY A 76 21.96 -1.78 -2.23
CA GLY A 76 22.14 -2.85 -1.26
C GLY A 76 22.67 -2.41 0.11
N ALA A 77 22.92 -1.10 0.33
CA ALA A 77 23.30 -0.59 1.63
C ALA A 77 22.07 -0.23 2.49
N GLU A 78 22.18 -0.46 3.80
CA GLU A 78 21.19 -0.02 4.79
C GLU A 78 21.85 0.91 5.82
N PRO A 79 21.27 2.09 6.12
CA PRO A 79 21.79 2.95 7.19
C PRO A 79 21.45 2.39 8.58
N HIS A 80 22.09 2.95 9.61
CA HIS A 80 21.81 2.58 11.01
C HIS A 80 20.44 3.04 11.55
N TRP A 81 19.70 3.84 10.77
CA TRP A 81 18.37 4.32 11.09
C TRP A 81 17.34 3.75 10.11
N ASN A 82 16.09 3.73 10.54
CA ASN A 82 14.96 3.18 9.83
C ASN A 82 14.52 4.15 8.71
N MET A 83 14.80 3.77 7.46
CA MET A 83 14.53 4.60 6.28
C MET A 83 13.06 4.71 5.89
N TRP A 84 12.17 3.97 6.56
CA TRP A 84 10.73 3.98 6.29
C TRP A 84 9.95 4.95 7.17
N SER A 85 10.62 5.56 8.16
CA SER A 85 10.04 6.61 9.00
C SER A 85 9.80 7.90 8.19
N ARG A 86 8.76 8.65 8.55
CA ARG A 86 8.48 9.97 7.96
C ARG A 86 9.61 10.96 8.18
N TYR A 87 10.12 10.97 9.41
CA TYR A 87 11.05 11.96 9.92
C TYR A 87 12.44 11.34 9.95
N ILE A 88 13.03 11.24 8.77
CA ILE A 88 14.37 10.72 8.55
C ILE A 88 15.34 11.86 8.18
N PRO A 89 16.66 11.67 8.39
CA PRO A 89 17.69 12.64 8.00
C PRO A 89 17.94 12.68 6.48
N ALA A 90 17.16 11.92 5.71
CA ALA A 90 17.22 11.80 4.26
C ALA A 90 15.88 12.20 3.63
N GLU A 91 15.82 12.23 2.31
CA GLU A 91 14.60 12.49 1.55
C GLU A 91 14.50 11.53 0.36
N TRP A 92 13.27 11.13 0.05
CA TRP A 92 12.95 10.39 -1.16
C TRP A 92 12.72 11.39 -2.29
N VAL A 93 13.40 11.20 -3.41
CA VAL A 93 13.35 12.09 -4.57
C VAL A 93 13.20 11.29 -5.86
N ILE A 94 12.66 11.95 -6.89
CA ILE A 94 12.54 11.36 -8.23
C ILE A 94 13.75 11.80 -9.06
N ILE A 95 14.56 10.86 -9.52
CA ILE A 95 15.70 11.10 -10.40
C ILE A 95 15.60 10.12 -11.56
N SER A 96 15.53 10.65 -12.79
CA SER A 96 15.48 9.84 -14.02
C SER A 96 14.42 8.73 -14.01
N GLY A 97 13.24 9.02 -13.45
CA GLY A 97 12.10 8.07 -13.38
C GLY A 97 12.19 7.01 -12.28
N ALA A 98 13.20 7.06 -11.41
CA ALA A 98 13.34 6.18 -10.26
C ALA A 98 13.10 6.96 -8.95
N LEU A 99 12.52 6.28 -7.95
CA LEU A 99 12.44 6.81 -6.59
C LEU A 99 13.72 6.47 -5.83
N ILE A 100 14.48 7.49 -5.45
CA ILE A 100 15.81 7.35 -4.86
C ILE A 100 15.83 8.01 -3.49
N LEU A 101 16.43 7.33 -2.50
CA LEU A 101 16.72 7.94 -1.20
C LEU A 101 18.07 8.67 -1.28
N ARG A 102 18.09 9.93 -0.83
CA ARG A 102 19.33 10.70 -0.68
C ARG A 102 19.37 11.47 0.62
N LEU A 103 20.57 11.84 1.08
CA LEU A 103 20.74 12.78 2.19
C LEU A 103 20.14 14.15 1.83
N LYS A 104 19.48 14.79 2.79
CA LYS A 104 18.89 16.12 2.59
C LYS A 104 19.98 17.14 2.29
N ARG A 105 19.75 17.99 1.28
CA ARG A 105 20.66 19.09 0.93
C ARG A 105 20.30 20.34 1.73
N ASN A 106 21.32 21.15 2.02
CA ASN A 106 21.09 22.47 2.61
C ASN A 106 20.32 23.36 1.62
N ALA A 107 19.15 23.86 2.04
CA ALA A 107 18.27 24.70 1.23
C ALA A 107 18.92 26.00 0.73
N LEU A 108 19.97 26.49 1.41
CA LEU A 108 20.69 27.69 0.98
C LEU A 108 21.64 27.43 -0.19
N ASN A 109 21.95 26.16 -0.51
CA ASN A 109 22.68 25.72 -1.70
C ASN A 109 24.04 26.41 -1.97
N LEU A 110 24.58 27.19 -1.03
CA LEU A 110 25.75 28.04 -1.28
C LEU A 110 27.03 27.23 -1.56
N ASN A 111 27.14 25.98 -1.07
CA ASN A 111 28.35 25.15 -1.22
C ASN A 111 28.08 23.67 -1.58
N GLY A 112 26.85 23.28 -1.95
CA GLY A 112 26.53 21.87 -2.27
C GLY A 112 26.58 20.90 -1.07
N GLY A 113 26.64 21.40 0.16
CA GLY A 113 26.71 20.60 1.39
C GLY A 113 25.38 19.96 1.82
N TYR A 114 25.49 18.98 2.70
CA TYR A 114 24.37 18.30 3.35
C TYR A 114 24.15 18.90 4.74
N ASP A 115 22.91 19.27 5.07
CA ASP A 115 22.53 19.80 6.38
C ASP A 115 21.58 18.81 7.02
N TYR A 116 21.92 18.36 8.23
CA TYR A 116 21.03 17.58 9.07
C TYR A 116 21.04 18.20 10.46
N ARG A 117 19.87 18.21 11.08
CA ARG A 117 19.65 18.86 12.37
C ARG A 117 19.13 17.81 13.34
N LEU A 118 19.49 17.93 14.61
CA LEU A 118 18.96 17.03 15.65
C LEU A 118 17.41 17.01 15.65
N HIS A 119 16.78 18.13 15.31
CA HIS A 119 15.33 18.23 15.18
C HIS A 119 14.74 17.47 13.98
N ASP A 120 15.54 17.02 13.01
CA ASP A 120 15.04 16.19 11.90
C ASP A 120 14.64 14.78 12.37
N PHE A 121 15.17 14.33 13.51
CA PHE A 121 14.71 13.12 14.21
C PHE A 121 13.54 13.37 15.15
N ARG A 122 13.06 14.62 15.27
CA ARG A 122 11.87 14.89 16.09
C ARG A 122 10.70 14.21 15.40
N LEU A 123 10.03 13.30 16.13
CA LEU A 123 8.98 12.39 15.64
C LEU A 123 9.48 11.21 14.78
N TYR A 124 10.80 10.98 14.71
CA TYR A 124 11.35 9.78 14.09
C TYR A 124 10.82 8.54 14.79
N ASN A 125 10.19 7.65 14.02
CA ASN A 125 9.71 6.37 14.50
C ASN A 125 10.68 5.25 14.10
N HIS A 126 11.44 4.74 15.07
CA HIS A 126 12.34 3.61 14.84
C HIS A 126 11.61 2.29 14.54
N LEU A 127 10.32 2.19 14.88
CA LEU A 127 9.46 1.04 14.64
C LEU A 127 8.64 1.15 13.34
N ALA A 128 8.85 2.19 12.52
CA ALA A 128 8.16 2.34 11.26
C ALA A 128 8.32 1.07 10.40
N SER A 129 7.21 0.47 10.00
CA SER A 129 7.25 -0.75 9.20
C SER A 129 7.64 -0.42 7.77
N ARG A 130 8.42 -1.32 7.15
CA ARG A 130 8.66 -1.28 5.71
C ARG A 130 7.31 -1.34 4.97
N PRO A 131 7.11 -0.55 3.91
CA PRO A 131 5.91 -0.68 3.08
C PRO A 131 5.79 -2.10 2.52
N THR A 132 4.58 -2.66 2.53
CA THR A 132 4.31 -4.03 2.12
C THR A 132 3.19 -4.10 1.08
N LEU A 133 3.37 -5.01 0.11
CA LEU A 133 2.37 -5.38 -0.88
C LEU A 133 2.02 -6.85 -0.65
N PHE A 134 0.75 -7.10 -0.37
CA PHE A 134 0.19 -8.44 -0.22
C PHE A 134 -0.67 -8.72 -1.44
N SER A 135 -0.40 -9.84 -2.10
CA SER A 135 -1.20 -10.34 -3.22
C SER A 135 -1.23 -11.85 -3.14
N GLU A 136 -2.26 -12.46 -3.74
CA GLU A 136 -2.29 -13.90 -3.89
C GLU A 136 -1.21 -14.34 -4.88
N ASN A 137 -0.63 -15.52 -4.64
CA ASN A 137 0.33 -16.13 -5.58
C ASN A 137 -0.37 -16.75 -6.80
N SER A 138 -1.68 -16.97 -6.69
CA SER A 138 -2.50 -17.57 -7.73
C SER A 138 -3.90 -16.95 -7.74
N TYR A 139 -4.41 -16.68 -8.93
CA TYR A 139 -5.79 -16.25 -9.14
C TYR A 139 -6.54 -17.25 -9.99
N ILE A 140 -7.86 -17.26 -9.85
CA ILE A 140 -8.74 -18.12 -10.65
C ILE A 140 -9.38 -17.26 -11.72
N ASN A 141 -9.18 -17.64 -12.97
CA ASN A 141 -9.91 -17.18 -14.13
C ASN A 141 -11.16 -18.05 -14.29
N LEU A 142 -12.33 -17.47 -14.11
CA LEU A 142 -13.61 -18.12 -14.20
C LEU A 142 -14.27 -17.71 -15.51
N ASN A 143 -14.31 -18.64 -16.47
CA ASN A 143 -14.91 -18.41 -17.79
C ASN A 143 -14.42 -17.13 -18.51
N GLY A 144 -13.13 -16.83 -18.40
CA GLY A 144 -12.52 -15.63 -18.98
C GLY A 144 -12.63 -14.39 -18.09
N ASN A 145 -13.33 -14.44 -16.95
CA ASN A 145 -13.43 -13.34 -15.99
C ASN A 145 -12.51 -13.59 -14.80
N MET A 146 -11.83 -12.54 -14.33
CA MET A 146 -10.93 -12.65 -13.20
C MET A 146 -10.87 -11.32 -12.45
N THR A 147 -10.88 -11.40 -11.12
CA THR A 147 -10.52 -10.28 -10.27
C THR A 147 -9.14 -10.52 -9.69
N VAL A 148 -8.24 -9.55 -9.90
CA VAL A 148 -6.96 -9.52 -9.20
C VAL A 148 -7.09 -8.55 -8.05
N SER A 149 -7.00 -9.08 -6.83
CA SER A 149 -7.07 -8.31 -5.59
C SER A 149 -5.72 -8.29 -4.88
N TRP A 150 -5.36 -7.17 -4.30
CA TRP A 150 -4.16 -7.01 -3.50
C TRP A 150 -4.42 -6.03 -2.36
N SER A 151 -3.58 -6.05 -1.36
CA SER A 151 -3.58 -5.05 -0.30
C SER A 151 -2.20 -4.43 -0.23
N MET A 152 -2.13 -3.14 0.04
CA MET A 152 -0.84 -2.48 0.26
C MET A 152 -0.90 -1.59 1.47
N PHE A 153 0.26 -1.45 2.11
CA PHE A 153 0.47 -0.48 3.14
C PHE A 153 1.70 0.33 2.85
N MET A 154 1.52 1.63 2.90
CA MET A 154 2.62 2.56 2.97
C MET A 154 2.51 3.23 4.33
N TYR A 155 3.27 2.74 5.31
CA TYR A 155 3.23 3.31 6.65
C TYR A 155 3.75 4.76 6.64
N GLU A 156 4.08 5.33 7.80
CA GLU A 156 4.53 6.73 8.01
C GLU A 156 5.53 7.33 6.98
N MET A 157 6.14 6.55 6.09
CA MET A 157 6.96 6.98 4.96
C MET A 157 6.45 8.24 4.25
N ALA A 158 7.34 9.22 4.12
CA ALA A 158 7.10 10.43 3.33
C ALA A 158 7.63 10.26 1.91
N LEU A 159 6.73 10.27 0.93
CA LEU A 159 7.08 10.38 -0.48
C LEU A 159 7.32 11.83 -0.92
N PRO A 160 8.04 12.08 -2.03
CA PRO A 160 8.14 13.40 -2.63
C PRO A 160 6.76 14.01 -2.88
N SER A 161 6.63 15.32 -2.69
CA SER A 161 5.34 16.04 -2.77
C SER A 161 4.64 15.95 -4.13
N GLN A 162 5.39 15.62 -5.19
CA GLN A 162 4.83 15.36 -6.52
C GLN A 162 4.00 14.08 -6.58
N ILE A 163 4.28 13.11 -5.71
CA ILE A 163 3.53 11.86 -5.62
C ILE A 163 2.37 12.08 -4.66
N THR A 164 1.16 12.12 -5.21
CA THR A 164 -0.08 12.22 -4.42
C THR A 164 -0.87 10.91 -4.43
N HIS A 165 -0.53 9.99 -5.34
CA HIS A 165 -1.19 8.71 -5.53
C HIS A 165 -0.18 7.61 -5.85
N ILE A 166 -0.57 6.36 -5.62
CA ILE A 166 0.08 5.17 -6.18
C ILE A 166 -0.75 4.69 -7.37
N LEU A 167 -0.11 4.52 -8.52
CA LEU A 167 -0.71 3.85 -9.67
C LEU A 167 -0.30 2.38 -9.62
N ALA A 168 -1.27 1.50 -9.34
CA ALA A 168 -1.11 0.08 -9.47
C ALA A 168 -1.47 -0.35 -10.89
N LYS A 169 -0.54 -1.00 -11.59
CA LYS A 169 -0.78 -1.64 -12.88
C LYS A 169 -0.78 -3.15 -12.69
N VAL A 170 -1.88 -3.79 -13.09
CA VAL A 170 -1.97 -5.24 -13.16
C VAL A 170 -1.87 -5.65 -14.62
N VAL A 171 -0.90 -6.50 -14.94
CA VAL A 171 -0.58 -6.89 -16.32
C VAL A 171 -0.74 -8.40 -16.47
N LEU A 172 -1.58 -8.85 -17.40
CA LEU A 172 -1.75 -10.28 -17.73
C LEU A 172 -1.05 -10.62 -19.04
N GLY A 173 -0.33 -11.73 -19.08
CA GLY A 173 0.36 -12.22 -20.29
C GLY A 173 1.34 -11.21 -20.91
N GLY A 174 1.73 -10.18 -20.17
CA GLY A 174 2.60 -9.10 -20.63
C GLY A 174 1.94 -8.02 -21.50
N SER A 175 0.62 -8.08 -21.75
CA SER A 175 -0.03 -7.17 -22.71
C SER A 175 -1.36 -6.57 -22.22
N ILE A 176 -2.18 -7.33 -21.50
CA ILE A 176 -3.48 -6.85 -21.02
C ILE A 176 -3.26 -6.11 -19.70
N THR A 177 -3.49 -4.81 -19.67
CA THR A 177 -3.25 -3.97 -18.49
C THR A 177 -4.55 -3.38 -17.95
N GLN A 178 -4.74 -3.51 -16.64
CA GLN A 178 -5.71 -2.74 -15.87
C GLN A 178 -4.98 -1.88 -14.84
N THR A 179 -5.53 -0.72 -14.55
CA THR A 179 -4.91 0.22 -13.62
C THR A 179 -5.84 0.64 -12.50
N ARG A 180 -5.30 0.83 -11.31
CA ARG A 180 -5.99 1.42 -10.17
C ARG A 180 -5.15 2.57 -9.63
N LEU A 181 -5.75 3.76 -9.58
CA LEU A 181 -5.15 4.92 -8.93
C LEU A 181 -5.59 4.96 -7.47
N ILE A 182 -4.62 5.05 -6.56
CA ILE A 182 -4.82 4.92 -5.11
C ILE A 182 -4.30 6.19 -4.42
N PRO A 183 -5.15 7.01 -3.81
CA PRO A 183 -4.72 8.18 -3.05
C PRO A 183 -3.78 7.81 -1.90
N LEU A 184 -2.72 8.59 -1.68
CA LEU A 184 -1.82 8.34 -0.54
C LEU A 184 -2.58 8.38 0.80
N SER A 185 -3.58 9.25 0.93
CA SER A 185 -4.42 9.33 2.13
C SER A 185 -5.13 8.04 2.52
N GLU A 186 -5.31 7.09 1.59
CA GLU A 186 -5.93 5.78 1.89
C GLU A 186 -4.93 4.76 2.44
N ILE A 187 -3.65 4.89 2.08
CA ILE A 187 -2.62 3.90 2.41
C ILE A 187 -1.63 4.40 3.46
N THR A 188 -1.49 5.72 3.62
CA THR A 188 -0.63 6.36 4.62
C THR A 188 -1.36 6.59 5.94
N HIS A 189 -0.83 6.01 7.00
CA HIS A 189 -1.34 6.18 8.36
C HIS A 189 -0.27 6.82 9.23
N TYR A 190 -0.66 7.86 10.00
CA TYR A 190 0.26 8.71 10.75
C TYR A 190 0.21 8.49 12.28
N THR A 191 -0.57 7.53 12.77
CA THR A 191 -0.98 7.50 14.18
C THR A 191 -0.14 6.63 15.11
N GLY A 192 1.05 6.16 14.70
CA GLY A 192 1.89 5.33 15.57
C GLY A 192 1.29 3.96 15.92
N MET A 193 0.12 3.63 15.38
CA MET A 193 -0.50 2.32 15.44
C MET A 193 -0.67 1.80 14.01
N PRO A 194 -0.33 0.53 13.74
CA PRO A 194 -0.59 -0.05 12.44
C PRO A 194 -2.10 0.02 12.16
N PRO A 195 -2.55 0.38 10.95
CA PRO A 195 -3.93 0.12 10.57
C PRO A 195 -4.24 -1.35 10.81
N GLU A 196 -5.27 -1.64 11.61
CA GLU A 196 -5.64 -3.01 11.97
C GLU A 196 -6.08 -3.85 10.75
N ILE A 197 -6.36 -3.21 9.60
CA ILE A 197 -6.86 -3.89 8.41
C ILE A 197 -6.22 -3.31 7.12
N PRO A 198 -5.62 -4.15 6.26
CA PRO A 198 -5.18 -3.76 4.93
C PRO A 198 -6.35 -3.28 4.06
N VAL A 199 -6.21 -2.10 3.48
CA VAL A 199 -7.16 -1.68 2.43
C VAL A 199 -6.92 -2.58 1.22
N GLN A 200 -7.97 -3.31 0.84
CA GLN A 200 -7.94 -4.20 -0.31
C GLN A 200 -8.37 -3.45 -1.57
N TYR A 201 -7.55 -3.58 -2.60
CA TYR A 201 -7.76 -3.03 -3.92
C TYR A 201 -7.98 -4.17 -4.89
N SER A 202 -8.70 -3.90 -5.98
CA SER A 202 -8.89 -4.88 -7.04
C SER A 202 -9.06 -4.22 -8.40
N VAL A 203 -8.75 -4.99 -9.45
CA VAL A 203 -9.16 -4.70 -10.82
C VAL A 203 -9.74 -5.97 -11.43
N ASN A 204 -10.60 -5.79 -12.43
CA ASN A 204 -11.27 -6.88 -13.11
C ASN A 204 -10.81 -6.97 -14.54
N PHE A 205 -10.69 -8.20 -14.99
CA PHE A 205 -10.43 -8.55 -16.36
C PHE A 205 -11.59 -9.38 -16.90
N SER A 206 -11.83 -9.24 -18.19
CA SER A 206 -12.70 -10.10 -18.98
C SER A 206 -11.88 -10.65 -20.15
N ASN A 207 -12.35 -11.76 -20.72
CA ASN A 207 -11.66 -12.48 -21.80
C ASN A 207 -10.21 -12.84 -21.49
N VAL A 208 -9.92 -13.20 -20.23
CA VAL A 208 -8.61 -13.65 -19.79
C VAL A 208 -8.28 -15.00 -20.43
N VAL A 209 -7.19 -15.04 -21.18
CA VAL A 209 -6.62 -16.25 -21.80
C VAL A 209 -5.20 -16.57 -21.32
N SER A 210 -4.63 -15.69 -20.49
CA SER A 210 -3.26 -15.83 -19.98
C SER A 210 -3.20 -16.76 -18.76
N SER A 211 -2.06 -17.42 -18.57
CA SER A 211 -1.78 -18.29 -17.41
C SER A 211 -0.96 -17.60 -16.30
N SER A 212 -0.60 -16.34 -16.48
CA SER A 212 0.17 -15.56 -15.49
C SER A 212 -0.09 -14.06 -15.62
N GLY A 213 0.25 -13.34 -14.55
CA GLY A 213 0.25 -11.88 -14.52
C GLY A 213 1.18 -11.32 -13.47
N SER A 214 1.21 -9.99 -13.36
CA SER A 214 1.98 -9.27 -12.34
C SER A 214 1.31 -7.99 -11.88
N ILE A 215 1.66 -7.55 -10.67
CA ILE A 215 1.28 -6.26 -10.09
C ILE A 215 2.54 -5.39 -9.99
N GLN A 216 2.49 -4.21 -10.60
CA GLN A 216 3.55 -3.21 -10.63
C GLN A 216 3.03 -1.91 -10.02
N LEU A 217 3.84 -1.26 -9.18
CA LEU A 217 3.46 -0.03 -8.49
C LEU A 217 4.34 1.15 -8.92
N PHE A 218 3.69 2.28 -9.16
CA PHE A 218 4.33 3.52 -9.60
C PHE A 218 3.89 4.69 -8.71
N GLY A 219 4.81 5.61 -8.45
CA GLY A 219 4.45 6.92 -7.90
C GLY A 219 3.73 7.73 -8.97
N SER A 220 2.58 8.30 -8.62
CA SER A 220 1.71 9.03 -9.54
C SER A 220 1.18 10.33 -8.93
N ASN A 221 0.76 11.24 -9.80
CA ASN A 221 -0.12 12.35 -9.41
C ASN A 221 -1.60 11.91 -9.46
N GLN A 222 -2.50 12.84 -9.14
CA GLN A 222 -3.96 12.62 -9.13
C GLN A 222 -4.58 12.37 -10.51
N TYR A 223 -3.82 12.56 -11.59
CA TYR A 223 -4.27 12.34 -12.96
C TYR A 223 -3.82 10.99 -13.53
N GLY A 224 -3.15 10.15 -12.73
CA GLY A 224 -2.67 8.85 -13.17
C GLY A 224 -1.37 8.89 -13.99
N GLN A 225 -0.65 10.02 -13.98
CA GLN A 225 0.65 10.12 -14.66
C GLN A 225 1.73 9.39 -13.85
N GLU A 226 2.43 8.45 -14.50
CA GLU A 226 3.60 7.79 -13.93
C GLU A 226 4.77 8.76 -13.77
N LEU A 227 5.14 9.01 -12.51
CA LEU A 227 6.27 9.87 -12.16
C LEU A 227 7.54 9.06 -11.89
N CYS A 228 7.41 7.90 -11.25
CA CYS A 228 8.53 7.00 -10.97
C CYS A 228 8.10 5.55 -10.73
N THR A 229 9.03 4.62 -10.91
CA THR A 229 8.88 3.24 -10.43
C THR A 229 9.10 3.17 -8.92
N LEU A 230 8.34 2.30 -8.23
CA LEU A 230 8.51 2.06 -6.79
C LEU A 230 9.29 0.77 -6.49
N THR A 231 10.12 0.30 -7.42
CA THR A 231 10.87 -0.96 -7.31
C THR A 231 11.81 -1.01 -6.11
N ASN A 232 12.26 0.15 -5.61
CA ASN A 232 13.10 0.25 -4.41
C ASN A 232 12.31 0.10 -3.10
N ILE A 233 10.97 0.16 -3.17
CA ILE A 233 10.07 -0.01 -2.04
C ILE A 233 9.38 -1.37 -2.13
N TYR A 234 8.70 -1.57 -3.27
CA TYR A 234 7.91 -2.74 -3.57
C TYR A 234 8.53 -3.52 -4.72
N GLU A 235 8.69 -4.82 -4.53
CA GLU A 235 8.98 -5.71 -5.62
C GLU A 235 7.74 -5.88 -6.51
N THR A 236 7.96 -6.05 -7.81
CA THR A 236 6.90 -6.53 -8.70
C THR A 236 6.46 -7.91 -8.23
N LYS A 237 5.15 -8.11 -8.01
CA LYS A 237 4.60 -9.40 -7.58
C LYS A 237 3.98 -10.12 -8.77
N GLY A 238 4.61 -11.22 -9.18
CA GLY A 238 4.07 -12.14 -10.18
C GLY A 238 3.10 -13.13 -9.55
N PHE A 239 2.13 -13.59 -10.33
CA PHE A 239 1.15 -14.59 -9.93
C PHE A 239 0.79 -15.53 -11.08
N SER A 240 0.33 -16.73 -10.75
CA SER A 240 -0.23 -17.69 -11.70
C SER A 240 -1.74 -17.52 -11.86
N ILE A 241 -2.29 -17.99 -12.98
CA ILE A 241 -3.72 -17.97 -13.27
C ILE A 241 -4.18 -19.39 -13.58
N GLN A 242 -5.13 -19.90 -12.80
CA GLN A 242 -5.80 -21.16 -13.06
C GLN A 242 -7.14 -20.88 -13.76
N THR A 243 -7.39 -21.53 -14.89
CA THR A 243 -8.67 -21.37 -15.61
C THR A 243 -9.65 -22.46 -15.21
N ILE A 244 -10.85 -22.05 -14.81
CA ILE A 244 -11.99 -22.94 -14.51
C ILE A 244 -13.11 -22.61 -15.52
N PRO A 245 -13.49 -23.57 -16.38
CA PRO A 245 -14.43 -23.33 -17.47
C PRO A 245 -15.90 -23.36 -17.03
N THR A 246 -16.20 -23.88 -15.83
CA THR A 246 -17.57 -24.06 -15.34
C THR A 246 -17.79 -23.28 -14.06
N VAL A 247 -18.89 -22.53 -13.98
CA VAL A 247 -19.13 -21.55 -12.90
C VAL A 247 -20.54 -21.67 -12.31
N ALA A 248 -20.65 -21.31 -11.03
CA ALA A 248 -21.86 -20.80 -10.40
C ALA A 248 -21.85 -19.25 -10.50
N SER A 249 -22.94 -18.60 -10.12
CA SER A 249 -23.04 -17.13 -10.15
C SER A 249 -23.48 -16.56 -8.81
N LEU A 250 -22.85 -15.48 -8.36
CA LEU A 250 -23.26 -14.68 -7.21
C LEU A 250 -23.85 -13.35 -7.71
N GLN A 251 -25.10 -13.07 -7.37
CA GLN A 251 -25.74 -11.79 -7.70
C GLN A 251 -25.09 -10.65 -6.94
N ARG A 252 -24.83 -9.54 -7.64
CA ARG A 252 -24.31 -8.32 -7.01
C ARG A 252 -25.38 -7.49 -6.31
N ILE A 253 -26.63 -7.67 -6.69
CA ILE A 253 -27.75 -6.99 -6.03
C ILE A 253 -28.05 -7.77 -4.75
N VAL A 254 -28.09 -7.04 -3.64
CA VAL A 254 -28.54 -7.58 -2.37
C VAL A 254 -30.00 -7.20 -2.22
N THR A 255 -30.86 -8.20 -2.10
CA THR A 255 -32.29 -7.95 -1.92
C THR A 255 -32.52 -7.38 -0.53
N ALA A 256 -33.49 -6.47 -0.40
CA ALA A 256 -33.85 -5.89 0.89
C ALA A 256 -35.38 -5.81 1.03
N PRO A 257 -35.91 -5.82 2.27
CA PRO A 257 -37.33 -5.70 2.50
C PRO A 257 -37.81 -4.33 2.02
N ARG A 258 -38.98 -4.29 1.37
CA ARG A 258 -39.64 -3.02 1.05
C ARG A 258 -40.45 -2.57 2.25
N ASP A 259 -40.11 -1.42 2.79
CA ASP A 259 -40.85 -0.75 3.85
C ASP A 259 -41.10 0.72 3.46
N GLN A 260 -42.24 1.27 3.89
CA GLN A 260 -42.65 2.63 3.54
C GLN A 260 -41.88 3.72 4.32
N ASN A 261 -41.36 3.38 5.50
CA ASN A 261 -40.71 4.30 6.43
C ASN A 261 -39.19 4.23 6.38
N VAL A 262 -38.63 3.07 6.00
CA VAL A 262 -37.19 2.85 5.85
C VAL A 262 -36.93 2.19 4.51
N ALA A 263 -36.17 2.86 3.64
CA ALA A 263 -35.72 2.28 2.38
C ALA A 263 -34.27 1.84 2.51
N LEU A 264 -34.00 0.57 2.23
CA LEU A 264 -32.65 0.01 2.14
C LEU A 264 -32.36 -0.41 0.69
N ASN A 265 -31.23 0.04 0.16
CA ASN A 265 -30.66 -0.45 -1.09
C ASN A 265 -29.27 -1.03 -0.80
N ALA A 266 -28.99 -2.23 -1.28
CA ALA A 266 -27.71 -2.87 -1.00
C ALA A 266 -27.11 -3.53 -2.24
N SER A 267 -25.79 -3.49 -2.34
CA SER A 267 -25.06 -4.11 -3.44
C SER A 267 -23.66 -4.57 -3.03
N ILE A 268 -23.14 -5.55 -3.75
CA ILE A 268 -21.75 -5.99 -3.63
C ILE A 268 -20.85 -5.04 -4.42
N THR A 269 -19.99 -4.32 -3.72
CA THR A 269 -19.05 -3.36 -4.32
C THR A 269 -17.66 -3.95 -4.54
N ILE A 270 -17.30 -5.01 -3.80
CA ILE A 270 -16.04 -5.75 -3.98
C ILE A 270 -16.36 -7.23 -4.17
N PRO A 271 -15.80 -7.88 -5.20
CA PRO A 271 -14.88 -7.35 -6.22
C PRO A 271 -15.54 -6.25 -7.06
N ALA A 272 -14.81 -5.22 -7.54
CA ALA A 272 -15.43 -4.16 -8.35
C ALA A 272 -16.01 -4.73 -9.67
N GLY A 273 -16.81 -3.99 -10.44
CA GLY A 273 -17.25 -4.43 -11.77
C GLY A 273 -18.66 -3.97 -12.17
N SER A 274 -18.95 -3.97 -13.46
CA SER A 274 -20.23 -3.52 -14.03
C SER A 274 -21.25 -4.64 -14.28
N SER A 275 -20.82 -5.91 -14.22
CA SER A 275 -21.72 -7.07 -14.39
C SER A 275 -22.73 -7.16 -13.25
N ALA A 276 -23.95 -7.64 -13.53
CA ALA A 276 -24.96 -7.91 -12.50
C ALA A 276 -24.62 -9.10 -11.59
N THR A 277 -23.68 -9.95 -12.03
CA THR A 277 -23.24 -11.15 -11.31
C THR A 277 -21.72 -11.23 -11.22
N ILE A 278 -21.25 -12.07 -10.30
CA ILE A 278 -19.85 -12.48 -10.10
C ILE A 278 -19.79 -13.98 -10.34
N ASP A 279 -18.89 -14.43 -11.21
CA ASP A 279 -18.67 -15.86 -11.41
C ASP A 279 -18.00 -16.47 -10.18
N VAL A 280 -18.47 -17.65 -9.77
CA VAL A 280 -17.95 -18.42 -8.64
C VAL A 280 -17.50 -19.79 -9.15
N ALA A 281 -16.31 -20.24 -8.78
CA ALA A 281 -15.82 -21.56 -9.18
C ALA A 281 -16.76 -22.67 -8.68
N VAL A 282 -16.95 -23.71 -9.51
CA VAL A 282 -17.60 -24.95 -9.09
C VAL A 282 -16.73 -25.67 -8.06
N GLY A 283 -17.36 -26.29 -7.06
CA GLY A 283 -16.70 -27.01 -5.97
C GLY A 283 -16.28 -26.14 -4.78
N VAL A 284 -16.58 -24.84 -4.80
CA VAL A 284 -16.30 -23.93 -3.69
C VAL A 284 -17.22 -24.25 -2.51
N SER A 285 -16.65 -24.48 -1.33
CA SER A 285 -17.40 -24.80 -0.10
C SER A 285 -17.56 -23.60 0.86
N SER A 286 -16.98 -22.44 0.53
CA SER A 286 -17.12 -21.20 1.31
C SER A 286 -16.89 -19.98 0.44
N ILE A 287 -17.63 -18.91 0.67
CA ILE A 287 -17.45 -17.62 -0.03
C ILE A 287 -17.00 -16.54 0.94
N GLY A 288 -16.15 -15.62 0.51
CA GLY A 288 -15.60 -14.55 1.35
C GLY A 288 -14.83 -13.51 0.54
N GLY A 289 -14.43 -12.43 1.19
CA GLY A 289 -13.74 -11.30 0.54
C GLY A 289 -14.68 -10.36 -0.22
N TYR A 290 -15.96 -10.33 0.16
CA TYR A 290 -16.95 -9.44 -0.46
C TYR A 290 -17.27 -8.26 0.45
N THR A 291 -17.50 -7.11 -0.16
CA THR A 291 -18.00 -5.92 0.54
C THR A 291 -19.41 -5.63 0.09
N ILE A 292 -20.35 -5.61 1.04
CA ILE A 292 -21.73 -5.20 0.81
C ILE A 292 -21.87 -3.75 1.28
N THR A 293 -22.23 -2.86 0.37
CA THR A 293 -22.56 -1.47 0.67
C THR A 293 -24.07 -1.34 0.74
N ILE A 294 -24.55 -0.73 1.82
CA ILE A 294 -25.97 -0.60 2.16
C ILE A 294 -26.27 0.89 2.33
N GLU A 295 -27.22 1.40 1.57
CA GLU A 295 -27.74 2.75 1.66
C GLU A 295 -29.11 2.73 2.31
N GLY A 296 -29.26 3.50 3.38
CA GLY A 296 -30.47 3.56 4.17
C GLY A 296 -31.01 4.99 4.22
N VAL A 297 -32.30 5.15 3.92
CA VAL A 297 -33.00 6.43 3.93
C VAL A 297 -34.22 6.32 4.82
N SER A 298 -34.35 7.25 5.78
CA SER A 298 -35.59 7.43 6.53
C SER A 298 -35.75 8.88 6.99
N PRO A 299 -36.93 9.49 6.80
CA PRO A 299 -37.23 10.81 7.35
C PRO A 299 -37.64 10.76 8.83
N ASN A 300 -38.05 9.60 9.36
CA ASN A 300 -38.75 9.48 10.63
C ASN A 300 -37.96 8.71 11.70
N TYR A 301 -37.04 7.84 11.28
CA TYR A 301 -36.29 6.97 12.19
C TYR A 301 -34.79 7.31 12.12
N PRO A 302 -34.11 7.44 13.27
CA PRO A 302 -32.69 7.77 13.32
C PRO A 302 -31.78 6.56 13.08
N ASP A 303 -32.30 5.35 13.23
CA ASP A 303 -31.56 4.10 13.10
C ASP A 303 -32.48 2.93 12.71
N CYS A 304 -31.86 1.82 12.30
CA CYS A 304 -32.50 0.53 12.07
C CYS A 304 -31.53 -0.62 12.37
N SER A 305 -32.09 -1.82 12.49
CA SER A 305 -31.36 -3.07 12.59
C SER A 305 -31.90 -4.09 11.59
N PHE A 306 -31.04 -4.95 11.07
CA PHE A 306 -31.42 -6.02 10.14
C PHE A 306 -30.40 -7.16 10.13
N ASP A 307 -30.80 -8.30 9.58
CA ASP A 307 -29.94 -9.46 9.37
C ASP A 307 -29.55 -9.60 7.89
N ILE A 308 -28.37 -10.17 7.62
CA ILE A 308 -27.93 -10.49 6.26
C ILE A 308 -27.85 -12.01 6.12
N TYR A 309 -28.48 -12.53 5.07
CA TYR A 309 -28.50 -13.94 4.71
C TYR A 309 -27.78 -14.17 3.38
N LEU A 310 -27.13 -15.33 3.26
CA LEU A 310 -26.71 -15.91 2.00
C LEU A 310 -27.79 -16.88 1.52
N VAL A 311 -28.30 -16.64 0.33
CA VAL A 311 -29.22 -17.51 -0.38
C VAL A 311 -28.41 -18.32 -1.39
N HIS A 312 -28.64 -19.63 -1.45
CA HIS A 312 -27.98 -20.55 -2.39
C HIS A 312 -29.05 -21.45 -3.00
N SER A 313 -29.17 -21.43 -4.33
CA SER A 313 -30.17 -22.19 -5.08
C SER A 313 -30.21 -23.67 -4.66
N GLY A 314 -31.39 -24.14 -4.25
CA GLY A 314 -31.59 -25.53 -3.83
C GLY A 314 -31.03 -25.88 -2.45
N GLN A 315 -30.49 -24.92 -1.71
CA GLN A 315 -30.01 -25.08 -0.34
C GLN A 315 -30.82 -24.22 0.63
N ALA A 316 -30.71 -24.52 1.93
CA ALA A 316 -31.26 -23.65 2.96
C ALA A 316 -30.47 -22.33 3.07
N ASP A 317 -31.16 -21.22 3.31
CA ASP A 317 -30.53 -19.92 3.50
C ASP A 317 -29.69 -19.90 4.77
N LYS A 318 -28.56 -19.19 4.72
CA LYS A 318 -27.61 -19.10 5.83
C LYS A 318 -27.50 -17.69 6.36
N LYS A 319 -27.80 -17.50 7.65
CA LYS A 319 -27.56 -16.23 8.33
C LYS A 319 -26.06 -15.97 8.44
N ILE A 320 -25.61 -14.80 8.02
CA ILE A 320 -24.20 -14.41 8.01
C ILE A 320 -23.86 -13.60 9.27
N THR A 321 -24.80 -12.75 9.69
CA THR A 321 -24.62 -11.89 10.85
C THR A 321 -24.80 -12.69 12.14
N GLY A 322 -23.82 -12.64 13.05
CA GLY A 322 -23.96 -13.24 14.39
C GLY A 322 -24.97 -12.50 15.27
N THR A 323 -25.04 -11.18 15.10
CA THR A 323 -26.01 -10.25 15.71
C THR A 323 -26.60 -9.35 14.62
N PRO A 324 -27.82 -8.82 14.77
CA PRO A 324 -28.38 -7.86 13.81
C PRO A 324 -27.40 -6.70 13.56
N HIS A 325 -27.23 -6.35 12.29
CA HIS A 325 -26.42 -5.22 11.86
C HIS A 325 -27.16 -3.92 12.15
N LEU A 326 -26.50 -3.00 12.86
CA LEU A 326 -27.06 -1.69 13.22
C LEU A 326 -26.64 -0.63 12.20
N MET A 327 -27.57 0.25 11.84
CA MET A 327 -27.34 1.30 10.87
C MET A 327 -28.05 2.59 11.26
N MET A 328 -27.31 3.70 11.24
CA MET A 328 -27.91 5.03 11.33
C MET A 328 -28.58 5.43 10.02
N LEU A 329 -29.67 6.18 10.12
CA LEU A 329 -30.47 6.64 9.01
C LEU A 329 -30.51 8.18 8.94
N SER A 330 -30.83 8.71 7.77
CA SER A 330 -31.20 10.11 7.59
C SER A 330 -32.11 10.28 6.37
N SER A 331 -32.79 11.43 6.30
CA SER A 331 -33.63 11.81 5.15
C SER A 331 -32.83 11.99 3.86
N SER A 332 -31.54 12.33 3.98
CA SER A 332 -30.60 12.46 2.86
C SER A 332 -29.93 11.15 2.45
N GLY A 333 -30.17 10.08 3.21
CA GLY A 333 -29.45 8.82 3.08
C GLY A 333 -28.15 8.76 3.89
N ARG A 334 -27.88 7.56 4.40
CA ARG A 334 -26.63 7.16 5.03
C ARG A 334 -26.14 5.87 4.39
N THR A 335 -24.82 5.71 4.35
CA THR A 335 -24.18 4.49 3.85
C THR A 335 -23.57 3.72 5.01
N SER A 336 -23.82 2.42 5.06
CA SER A 336 -23.16 1.46 5.93
C SER A 336 -22.47 0.41 5.07
N THR A 337 -21.40 -0.18 5.57
CA THR A 337 -20.64 -1.21 4.86
C THR A 337 -20.53 -2.45 5.73
N TYR A 338 -20.73 -3.62 5.14
CA TYR A 338 -20.58 -4.92 5.77
C TYR A 338 -19.54 -5.75 5.00
N TYR A 339 -18.54 -6.25 5.71
CA TYR A 339 -17.50 -7.10 5.14
C TYR A 339 -17.81 -8.58 5.39
N VAL A 340 -17.93 -9.35 4.31
CA VAL A 340 -18.12 -10.79 4.34
C VAL A 340 -16.75 -11.45 4.33
N SER A 341 -16.21 -11.78 5.50
CA SER A 341 -14.88 -12.38 5.63
C SER A 341 -14.84 -13.81 5.09
N SER A 342 -15.71 -14.69 5.59
CA SER A 342 -15.91 -16.05 5.09
C SER A 342 -17.23 -16.63 5.59
N VAL A 343 -17.98 -17.27 4.69
CA VAL A 343 -19.24 -17.95 4.96
C VAL A 343 -19.15 -19.35 4.35
N ALA A 344 -19.13 -20.37 5.21
CA ALA A 344 -19.21 -21.75 4.75
C ALA A 344 -20.56 -22.03 4.09
N LEU A 345 -20.57 -22.69 2.94
CA LEU A 345 -21.79 -23.12 2.26
C LEU A 345 -22.32 -24.42 2.86
N ASN A 346 -23.61 -24.70 2.67
CA ASN A 346 -24.22 -25.96 3.10
C ASN A 346 -23.79 -27.14 2.22
N ALA A 347 -23.47 -26.86 0.95
CA ALA A 347 -22.87 -27.79 0.01
C ALA A 347 -21.91 -27.02 -0.92
N PRO A 348 -20.89 -27.66 -1.50
CA PRO A 348 -20.08 -27.05 -2.53
C PRO A 348 -20.92 -26.58 -3.73
N THR A 349 -20.52 -25.47 -4.35
CA THR A 349 -21.20 -24.94 -5.54
C THR A 349 -21.18 -25.95 -6.70
N ALA A 350 -22.33 -26.12 -7.36
CA ALA A 350 -22.46 -26.86 -8.60
C ALA A 350 -22.52 -25.91 -9.82
N ALA A 351 -22.35 -26.47 -11.02
CA ALA A 351 -22.47 -25.72 -12.25
C ALA A 351 -23.89 -25.12 -12.40
N GLY A 352 -23.98 -23.82 -12.63
CA GLY A 352 -25.26 -23.12 -12.79
C GLY A 352 -25.96 -22.73 -11.47
N ASP A 353 -25.37 -23.03 -10.32
CA ASP A 353 -25.89 -22.55 -9.04
C ASP A 353 -25.96 -21.01 -9.03
N THR A 354 -26.96 -20.48 -8.33
CA THR A 354 -27.10 -19.04 -8.08
C THR A 354 -27.02 -18.78 -6.59
N LEU A 355 -26.15 -17.85 -6.21
CA LEU A 355 -26.00 -17.30 -4.88
C LEU A 355 -26.46 -15.85 -4.90
N SER A 356 -27.02 -15.37 -3.79
CA SER A 356 -27.34 -13.96 -3.59
C SER A 356 -27.32 -13.62 -2.10
N PHE A 357 -27.25 -12.33 -1.78
CA PHE A 357 -27.48 -11.88 -0.42
C PHE A 357 -28.87 -11.28 -0.28
N ASP A 358 -29.45 -11.45 0.90
CA ASP A 358 -30.77 -10.96 1.22
C ASP A 358 -30.77 -10.35 2.63
N ILE A 359 -31.31 -9.14 2.74
CA ILE A 359 -31.51 -8.44 4.00
C ILE A 359 -32.89 -8.84 4.53
N ARG A 360 -32.96 -9.27 5.79
CA ARG A 360 -34.20 -9.70 6.44
C ARG A 360 -34.30 -9.16 7.85
N ASN A 361 -35.46 -9.35 8.47
CA ASN A 361 -35.70 -8.99 9.88
C ASN A 361 -35.41 -7.52 10.17
N LEU A 362 -35.83 -6.62 9.27
CA LEU A 362 -35.70 -5.18 9.44
C LEU A 362 -36.54 -4.70 10.64
N SER A 363 -35.94 -3.90 11.52
CA SER A 363 -36.57 -3.28 12.68
C SER A 363 -36.01 -1.87 12.90
N TYR A 364 -36.84 -0.94 13.35
CA TYR A 364 -36.53 0.48 13.55
C TYR A 364 -37.54 1.14 14.51
#